data_AF-A0A527GRC7-F1
#
_entry.id   AF-A0A527GRC7-F1
#
_cell.length_a   1.000
_cell.length_b   1.000
_cell.length_c   1.000
_cell.angle_alpha   90.00
_cell.angle_beta   90.00
_cell.angle_gamma   90.00
#
_symmetry.space_group_name_H-M   'P 1'
#
loop_
_entity.id
_entity.type
_entity.pdbx_description
1 polymer ?
#
loop_
_entity_poly.entity_id
_entity_poly.type
_entity_poly.pdbx_seq_one_letter_code
_entity_poly.pdbx_strand_id
1 'polypeptide(L)'
;VHGGAARFEPSEPAMSLRSQENARGKAAIGRIAAGLVKDGMVVFLDSGTTTLAVAQAMTDLRDLTICTASLKIALLLCHVSGMRVHMLGGEVDPGEEAASGIDMLEAMSRFRVDVAFLGGGALSPDGEVTDFTRAGAEQRSR
;
A
#
# COMPACT_ATOMS: atom_id res chain seq x y z
N VAL A 1 3.37 -16.78 12.71
CA VAL A 1 2.03 -17.33 12.38
C VAL A 1 1.97 -17.50 10.88
N HIS A 2 1.69 -18.70 10.37
CA HIS A 2 1.61 -19.00 8.94
C HIS A 2 0.19 -19.46 8.59
N GLY A 3 -0.61 -18.56 8.01
CA GLY A 3 -1.78 -18.92 7.19
C GLY A 3 -2.93 -19.72 7.80
N GLY A 4 -3.07 -19.78 9.13
CA GLY A 4 -4.22 -20.41 9.79
C GLY A 4 -4.92 -19.40 10.70
N ALA A 5 -6.24 -19.28 10.55
CA ALA A 5 -7.15 -18.35 11.23
C ALA A 5 -6.59 -17.83 12.58
N ALA A 6 -6.12 -16.59 12.56
CA ALA A 6 -5.75 -15.89 13.79
C ALA A 6 -7.01 -15.54 14.58
N ARG A 7 -6.89 -15.46 15.90
CA ARG A 7 -7.94 -14.90 16.77
C ARG A 7 -8.36 -13.55 16.18
N PHE A 8 -9.67 -13.34 16.03
CA PHE A 8 -10.21 -12.02 15.68
C PHE A 8 -9.77 -11.03 16.77
N GLU A 9 -8.81 -10.19 16.44
CA GLU A 9 -8.47 -9.03 17.26
C GLU A 9 -9.32 -7.87 16.74
N PRO A 10 -10.04 -7.15 17.63
CA PRO A 10 -11.00 -6.12 17.23
C PRO A 10 -10.34 -4.88 16.63
N SER A 11 -9.01 -4.76 16.68
CA SER A 11 -8.25 -3.66 16.11
C SER A 11 -6.95 -4.17 15.49
N GLU A 12 -6.63 -3.71 14.29
CA GLU A 12 -5.34 -3.99 13.67
C GLU A 12 -4.21 -3.26 14.43
N PRO A 13 -3.06 -3.90 14.72
CA PRO A 13 -1.95 -3.22 15.37
C PRO A 13 -1.38 -2.09 14.52
N ALA A 14 -0.87 -1.04 15.17
CA ALA A 14 -0.29 0.10 14.48
C ALA A 14 0.76 -0.30 13.43
N MET A 15 0.82 0.45 12.33
CA MET A 15 1.67 0.12 11.19
C MET A 15 3.16 -0.03 11.55
N SER A 16 3.63 0.72 12.55
CA SER A 16 4.99 0.63 13.08
C SER A 16 5.32 -0.75 13.68
N LEU A 17 4.37 -1.37 14.38
CA LEU A 17 4.55 -2.70 14.96
C LEU A 17 4.48 -3.78 13.88
N ARG A 18 3.47 -3.70 13.01
CA ARG A 18 3.31 -4.62 11.87
C ARG A 18 4.53 -4.60 10.94
N SER A 19 5.25 -3.49 10.83
CA SER A 19 6.42 -3.38 9.93
C SER A 19 7.56 -4.33 10.34
N GLN A 20 7.64 -4.69 11.62
CA GLN A 20 8.65 -5.61 12.14
C GLN A 20 8.23 -7.07 11.97
N GLU A 21 6.92 -7.32 11.92
CA GLU A 21 6.37 -8.66 11.74
C GLU A 21 6.61 -9.19 10.33
N ASN A 22 7.24 -10.36 10.25
CA ASN A 22 7.59 -11.03 8.99
C ASN A 22 8.29 -10.09 7.97
N ALA A 23 9.14 -9.17 8.47
CA ALA A 23 9.82 -8.19 7.64
C ALA A 23 10.60 -8.81 6.46
N ARG A 24 11.23 -9.98 6.68
CA ARG A 24 11.92 -10.73 5.60
C ARG A 24 10.98 -11.18 4.50
N GLY A 25 9.79 -11.69 4.85
CA GLY A 25 8.77 -12.08 3.88
C GLY A 25 8.25 -10.88 3.09
N LYS A 26 7.96 -9.77 3.77
CA LYS A 26 7.53 -8.52 3.13
C LYS A 26 8.58 -7.96 2.18
N ALA A 27 9.86 -7.97 2.58
CA ALA A 27 10.96 -7.56 1.71
C ALA A 27 11.13 -8.47 0.49
N ALA A 28 10.89 -9.78 0.64
CA ALA A 28 10.91 -10.71 -0.50
C ALA A 28 9.77 -10.42 -1.48
N ILE A 29 8.55 -10.19 -0.98
CA ILE A 29 7.41 -9.73 -1.79
C ILE A 29 7.76 -8.41 -2.49
N GLY A 30 8.30 -7.44 -1.75
CA GLY A 30 8.68 -6.14 -2.28
C GLY A 30 9.60 -6.21 -3.48
N ARG A 31 10.65 -7.03 -3.41
CA ARG A 31 11.59 -7.22 -4.54
C ARG A 31 10.92 -7.84 -5.77
N ILE A 32 10.08 -8.84 -5.59
CA ILE A 32 9.38 -9.50 -6.71
C ILE A 32 8.38 -8.53 -7.35
N ALA A 33 7.59 -7.84 -6.52
CA ALA A 33 6.61 -6.85 -6.94
C ALA A 33 7.26 -5.68 -7.71
N ALA A 34 8.37 -5.13 -7.20
CA ALA A 34 9.10 -4.07 -7.88
C ALA A 34 9.60 -4.47 -9.27
N GLY A 35 9.93 -5.75 -9.48
CA GLY A 35 10.31 -6.29 -10.79
C GLY A 35 9.18 -6.32 -11.83
N LEU A 36 7.92 -6.10 -11.43
CA LEU A 36 6.77 -5.96 -12.34
C LEU A 36 6.61 -4.53 -12.87
N VAL A 37 7.25 -3.56 -12.22
CA VAL A 37 7.16 -2.14 -12.57
C VAL A 37 8.16 -1.83 -13.67
N LYS A 38 7.74 -0.99 -14.62
CA LYS A 38 8.56 -0.49 -15.73
C LYS A 38 8.56 1.03 -15.74
N ASP A 39 9.62 1.62 -16.24
CA ASP A 39 9.73 3.07 -16.43
C ASP A 39 8.52 3.62 -17.22
N GLY A 40 8.08 4.81 -16.83
CA GLY A 40 6.91 5.49 -17.39
C GLY A 40 5.56 5.10 -16.75
N MET A 41 5.51 4.05 -15.93
CA MET A 41 4.25 3.58 -15.34
C MET A 41 3.68 4.52 -14.27
N VAL A 42 2.35 4.54 -14.18
CA VAL A 42 1.58 5.03 -13.04
C VAL A 42 1.31 3.87 -12.10
N VAL A 43 1.92 3.92 -10.91
CA VAL A 43 1.86 2.87 -9.89
C VAL A 43 1.02 3.33 -8.71
N PHE A 44 0.00 2.56 -8.36
CA PHE A 44 -0.73 2.75 -7.10
C PHE A 44 -0.14 1.87 -6.01
N LEU A 45 0.17 2.48 -4.86
CA LEU A 45 0.63 1.79 -3.66
C LEU A 45 -0.36 2.04 -2.52
N ASP A 46 -1.05 0.98 -2.10
CA ASP A 46 -1.96 1.00 -0.96
C ASP A 46 -1.23 1.32 0.35
N SER A 47 -1.98 1.65 1.41
CA SER A 47 -1.47 1.76 2.77
C SER A 47 -1.22 0.37 3.36
N GLY A 48 -0.03 0.18 3.95
CA GLY A 48 0.31 -1.07 4.58
C GLY A 48 1.81 -1.36 4.62
N THR A 49 2.18 -2.29 5.49
CA THR A 49 3.60 -2.63 5.72
C THR A 49 4.19 -3.46 4.58
N THR A 50 3.37 -4.26 3.89
CA THR A 50 3.80 -5.01 2.71
C THR A 50 4.00 -4.08 1.51
N THR A 51 3.09 -3.14 1.27
CA THR A 51 3.22 -2.15 0.19
C THR A 51 4.33 -1.15 0.46
N LEU A 52 4.60 -0.80 1.72
CA LEU A 52 5.81 -0.06 2.10
C LEU A 52 7.08 -0.83 1.72
N ALA A 53 7.13 -2.15 1.89
CA ALA A 53 8.26 -2.95 1.46
C ALA A 53 8.42 -2.99 -0.07
N VAL A 54 7.31 -2.91 -0.83
CA VAL A 54 7.34 -2.70 -2.29
C VAL A 54 7.97 -1.34 -2.60
N ALA A 55 7.50 -0.26 -1.96
CA ALA A 55 8.05 1.08 -2.14
C ALA A 55 9.56 1.13 -1.86
N GLN A 56 10.03 0.50 -0.78
CA GLN A 56 11.45 0.39 -0.45
C GLN A 56 12.27 -0.32 -1.53
N ALA A 57 11.70 -1.30 -2.22
CA ALA A 57 12.37 -2.01 -3.31
C ALA A 57 12.35 -1.22 -4.64
N MET A 58 11.57 -0.15 -4.73
CA MET A 58 11.45 0.68 -5.93
C MET A 58 12.39 1.90 -5.94
N THR A 59 13.17 2.16 -4.88
CA THR A 59 13.97 3.39 -4.75
C THR A 59 15.06 3.57 -5.81
N ASP A 60 15.45 2.48 -6.49
CA ASP A 60 16.41 2.53 -7.59
C ASP A 60 15.76 2.71 -8.97
N LEU A 61 14.43 2.64 -9.04
CA LEU A 61 13.64 2.88 -10.26
C LEU A 61 13.46 4.38 -10.50
N ARG A 62 13.14 4.75 -11.75
CA ARG A 62 12.98 6.15 -12.16
C ARG A 62 11.84 6.29 -13.15
N ASP A 63 11.48 7.54 -13.43
CA ASP A 63 10.43 7.91 -14.38
C ASP A 63 9.07 7.27 -14.05
N LEU A 64 8.72 7.24 -12.76
CA LEU A 64 7.47 6.67 -12.28
C LEU A 64 6.54 7.76 -11.75
N THR A 65 5.25 7.53 -11.93
CA THR A 65 4.21 8.31 -11.22
C THR A 65 3.65 7.44 -10.12
N ILE A 66 3.82 7.84 -8.87
CA ILE A 66 3.36 7.09 -7.70
C ILE A 66 2.09 7.75 -7.17
N CYS A 67 1.04 6.97 -7.00
CA CYS A 67 -0.19 7.37 -6.32
C CYS A 67 -0.30 6.57 -5.02
N THR A 68 -0.42 7.24 -3.88
CA THR A 68 -0.56 6.55 -2.58
C THR A 68 -1.32 7.41 -1.59
N ALA A 69 -2.04 6.78 -0.67
CA ALA A 69 -2.59 7.44 0.51
C ALA A 69 -1.73 7.24 1.77
N SER A 70 -0.61 6.51 1.68
CA SER A 70 0.28 6.30 2.83
C SER A 70 1.27 7.46 2.97
N LEU A 71 1.29 8.08 4.15
CA LEU A 71 2.26 9.15 4.46
C LEU A 71 3.69 8.64 4.40
N LYS A 72 3.97 7.42 4.88
CA LYS A 72 5.32 6.83 4.84
C LYS A 72 5.80 6.58 3.42
N ILE A 73 4.94 6.03 2.56
CA ILE A 73 5.30 5.75 1.17
C ILE A 73 5.52 7.08 0.43
N ALA A 74 4.64 8.05 0.63
CA ALA A 74 4.77 9.36 0.01
C ALA A 74 6.08 10.05 0.40
N LEU A 75 6.40 10.09 1.70
CA LEU A 75 7.65 10.66 2.21
C LEU A 75 8.89 9.90 1.74
N LEU A 76 8.84 8.57 1.68
CA LEU A 76 9.97 7.76 1.20
C LEU A 76 10.29 8.08 -0.26
N LEU A 77 9.28 8.05 -1.12
CA LEU A 77 9.48 8.10 -2.57
C LEU A 77 9.60 9.54 -3.11
N CYS A 78 9.11 10.56 -2.39
CA CYS A 78 9.28 11.95 -2.83
C CYS A 78 10.75 12.42 -2.81
N HIS A 79 11.61 11.70 -2.08
CA HIS A 79 13.06 11.94 -2.06
C HIS A 79 13.81 11.20 -3.19
N VAL A 80 13.13 10.35 -3.96
CA VAL A 80 13.75 9.60 -5.06
C VAL A 80 13.71 10.42 -6.34
N SER A 81 14.88 10.69 -6.91
CA SER A 81 15.00 11.46 -8.15
C SER A 81 14.34 10.75 -9.34
N GLY A 82 13.49 11.47 -10.06
CA GLY A 82 12.74 10.95 -11.20
C GLY A 82 11.40 10.31 -10.84
N MET A 83 10.98 10.36 -9.57
CA MET A 83 9.62 9.97 -9.18
C MET A 83 8.70 11.19 -9.05
N ARG A 84 7.49 11.09 -9.61
CA ARG A 84 6.39 12.02 -9.36
C ARG A 84 5.44 11.40 -8.35
N VAL A 85 5.37 11.94 -7.14
CA VAL A 85 4.57 11.37 -6.07
C VAL A 85 3.30 12.19 -5.85
N HIS A 86 2.15 11.54 -5.99
CA HIS A 86 0.83 12.06 -5.67
C HIS A 86 0.34 11.44 -4.38
N MET A 87 0.39 12.23 -3.30
CA MET A 87 -0.27 11.88 -2.05
C MET A 87 -1.78 12.13 -2.20
N LEU A 88 -2.57 11.07 -2.12
CA LEU A 88 -4.02 11.15 -2.15
C LEU A 88 -4.50 11.61 -0.77
N GLY A 89 -5.16 12.76 -0.72
CA GLY A 89 -5.60 13.41 0.52
C GLY A 89 -6.91 12.85 1.06
N GLY A 90 -7.26 13.24 2.29
CA GLY A 90 -8.43 12.76 3.02
C GLY A 90 -8.21 12.90 4.53
N GLU A 91 -9.03 12.23 5.33
CA GLU A 91 -8.82 12.15 6.77
C GLU A 91 -7.68 11.16 7.08
N VAL A 92 -6.69 11.59 7.87
CA VAL A 92 -5.53 10.77 8.23
C VAL A 92 -5.86 9.92 9.44
N ASP A 93 -5.80 8.60 9.28
CA ASP A 93 -5.79 7.66 10.40
C ASP A 93 -4.36 7.59 11.00
N PRO A 94 -4.18 7.89 12.30
CA PRO A 94 -2.86 7.90 12.92
C PRO A 94 -2.29 6.50 13.18
N GLY A 95 -3.11 5.46 13.26
CA GLY A 95 -2.67 4.06 13.44
C GLY A 95 -2.15 3.44 12.14
N GLU A 96 -2.78 3.80 11.02
CA GLU A 96 -2.37 3.39 9.67
C GLU A 96 -1.36 4.36 9.02
N GLU A 97 -1.23 5.57 9.56
CA GLU A 97 -0.44 6.66 8.97
C GLU A 97 -0.81 6.90 7.49
N ALA A 98 -2.11 6.88 7.21
CA ALA A 98 -2.66 6.95 5.86
C ALA A 98 -3.94 7.79 5.79
N ALA A 99 -4.13 8.47 4.67
CA ALA A 99 -5.36 9.19 4.37
C ALA A 99 -6.46 8.23 3.91
N SER A 100 -7.71 8.57 4.22
CA SER A 100 -8.89 7.78 3.85
C SER A 100 -10.10 8.68 3.59
N GLY A 101 -11.20 8.08 3.12
CA GLY A 101 -12.46 8.77 2.90
C GLY A 101 -12.72 9.17 1.44
N ILE A 102 -13.80 9.91 1.21
CA ILE A 102 -14.32 10.21 -0.13
C ILE A 102 -13.33 11.02 -0.96
N ASP A 103 -12.66 12.00 -0.37
CA ASP A 103 -11.67 12.84 -1.07
C ASP A 103 -10.52 12.01 -1.65
N MET A 104 -10.10 10.97 -0.94
CA MET A 104 -9.06 10.04 -1.37
C MET A 104 -9.54 9.24 -2.60
N LEU A 105 -10.75 8.69 -2.52
CA LEU A 105 -11.36 7.91 -3.60
C LEU A 105 -11.59 8.76 -4.86
N GLU A 106 -12.06 9.99 -4.70
CA GLU A 106 -12.23 10.93 -5.81
C GLU A 106 -10.90 11.31 -6.44
N ALA A 107 -9.87 11.57 -5.63
CA ALA A 107 -8.52 11.84 -6.16
C ALA A 107 -7.98 10.63 -6.93
N MET A 108 -8.16 9.41 -6.41
CA MET A 108 -7.74 8.16 -7.06
C MET A 108 -8.40 7.99 -8.43
N SER A 109 -9.68 8.33 -8.57
CA SER A 109 -10.43 8.22 -9.82
C SER A 109 -9.89 9.06 -10.99
N ARG A 110 -9.01 10.02 -10.71
CA ARG A 110 -8.40 10.91 -11.71
C ARG A 110 -7.15 10.31 -12.36
N PHE A 111 -6.68 9.17 -11.86
CA PHE A 111 -5.50 8.49 -12.37
C PHE A 111 -5.89 7.24 -13.16
N ARG A 112 -5.20 7.03 -14.29
CA ARG A 112 -5.19 5.75 -14.98
C ARG A 112 -3.96 4.98 -14.50
N VAL A 113 -4.17 4.08 -13.54
CA VAL A 113 -3.11 3.26 -12.94
C VAL A 113 -2.75 2.12 -13.87
N ASP A 114 -1.45 1.93 -14.13
CA ASP A 114 -0.93 0.80 -14.92
C ASP A 114 -0.77 -0.46 -14.06
N VAL A 115 -0.37 -0.28 -12.80
CA VAL A 115 -0.23 -1.37 -11.82
C VAL A 115 -0.56 -0.90 -10.41
N ALA A 116 -1.34 -1.70 -9.68
CA ALA A 116 -1.69 -1.45 -8.29
C ALA A 116 -1.15 -2.57 -7.40
N PHE A 117 -0.47 -2.19 -6.30
CA PHE A 117 -0.12 -3.10 -5.23
C PHE A 117 -1.00 -2.82 -4.02
N LEU A 118 -1.87 -3.78 -3.71
CA LEU A 118 -2.84 -3.68 -2.63
C LEU A 118 -2.40 -4.56 -1.45
N GLY A 119 -2.53 -4.03 -0.23
CA GLY A 119 -2.45 -4.82 0.99
C GLY A 119 -3.75 -5.60 1.20
N GLY A 120 -3.78 -6.45 2.22
CA GLY A 120 -4.98 -7.15 2.67
C GLY A 120 -4.71 -7.92 3.95
N GLY A 121 -5.72 -8.04 4.80
CA GLY A 121 -5.63 -8.82 6.05
C GLY A 121 -5.63 -10.33 5.78
N ALA A 122 -6.43 -10.77 4.80
CA ALA A 122 -6.40 -12.13 4.27
C ALA A 122 -6.88 -12.15 2.81
N LEU A 123 -6.52 -13.23 2.12
CA LEU A 123 -6.98 -13.54 0.77
C LEU A 123 -7.59 -14.95 0.80
N SER A 124 -8.83 -15.09 0.36
CA SER A 124 -9.49 -16.39 0.24
C SER A 124 -9.02 -17.13 -1.03
N PRO A 125 -9.21 -18.46 -1.12
CA PRO A 125 -8.83 -19.23 -2.31
C PRO A 125 -9.52 -18.80 -3.60
N ASP A 126 -10.70 -18.21 -3.50
CA ASP A 126 -11.51 -17.65 -4.59
C ASP A 126 -11.16 -16.18 -4.91
N GLY A 127 -10.20 -15.59 -4.20
CA GLY A 127 -9.63 -14.28 -4.50
C GLY A 127 -10.30 -13.11 -3.78
N GLU A 128 -11.15 -13.36 -2.79
CA GLU A 128 -11.74 -12.33 -1.94
C GLU A 128 -10.69 -11.80 -0.95
N VAL A 129 -10.58 -10.47 -0.86
CA VAL A 129 -9.67 -9.80 0.07
C VAL A 129 -10.46 -9.29 1.26
N THR A 130 -10.05 -9.67 2.46
CA THR A 130 -10.63 -9.13 3.71
C THR A 130 -9.73 -8.05 4.29
N ASP A 131 -10.35 -7.05 4.91
CA ASP A 131 -9.65 -5.99 5.62
C ASP A 131 -10.19 -5.79 7.04
N PHE A 132 -9.36 -5.22 7.93
CA PHE A 132 -9.74 -4.91 9.30
C PHE A 132 -10.56 -3.63 9.41
N THR A 133 -10.53 -2.78 8.39
CA THR A 133 -11.21 -1.49 8.38
C THR A 133 -12.20 -1.37 7.22
N ARG A 134 -13.32 -0.68 7.44
CA ARG A 134 -14.29 -0.37 6.38
C ARG A 134 -13.65 0.47 5.27
N ALA A 135 -12.85 1.47 5.65
CA ALA A 135 -12.16 2.34 4.70
C ALA A 135 -11.19 1.54 3.82
N GLY A 136 -10.43 0.62 4.42
CA GLY A 136 -9.55 -0.29 3.70
C GLY A 136 -10.30 -1.25 2.78
N ALA A 137 -11.44 -1.77 3.20
CA ALA A 137 -12.29 -2.62 2.35
C ALA A 137 -12.86 -1.84 1.14
N GLU A 138 -13.35 -0.61 1.37
CA GLU A 138 -13.88 0.25 0.29
C GLU A 138 -12.83 0.59 -0.75
N GLN A 139 -11.61 0.94 -0.32
CA GLN A 139 -10.51 1.28 -1.22
C GLN A 139 -10.11 0.11 -2.13
N ARG A 140 -10.15 -1.12 -1.61
CA ARG A 140 -9.74 -2.34 -2.33
C ARG A 140 -10.84 -2.96 -3.20
N SER A 141 -12.07 -2.47 -3.06
CA SER A 141 -13.21 -2.88 -3.87
C SER A 141 -13.36 -2.12 -5.19
N ARG A 142 -12.50 -1.13 -5.44
CA ARG A 142 -12.51 -0.27 -6.63
C ARG A 142 -11.27 -0.46 -7.48
#